data_AF-A0A950TSU9-F1
#
_entry.id   AF-A0A950TSU9-F1
#
_cell.length_a   1.000
_cell.length_b   1.000
_cell.length_c   1.000
_cell.angle_alpha   90.00
_cell.angle_beta   90.00
_cell.angle_gamma   90.00
#
_symmetry.space_group_name_H-M   'P 1'
#
loop_
_entity.id
_entity.type
_entity.pdbx_description
1 polymer ?
#
loop_
_entity_poly.entity_id
_entity_poly.type
_entity_poly.pdbx_seq_one_letter_code
_entity_poly.pdbx_strand_id
1 'polypeptide(L)' 'MDLDPEACLRQANLKFTRRFSAMEKATEAEGKTLVEMPLEVMEALWQAVKKEQQNGR' A
#
# COMPACT_ATOMS: atom_id res chain seq x y z
N MET A 1 16.76 4.00 -23.79
CA MET A 1 15.35 4.06 -23.37
C MET A 1 15.29 5.00 -22.19
N ASP A 2 15.00 6.27 -22.43
CA ASP A 2 14.74 7.21 -21.34
C ASP A 2 13.34 6.93 -20.82
N LEU A 3 13.27 6.35 -19.62
CA LEU A 3 12.04 6.22 -18.87
C LEU A 3 11.60 7.62 -18.48
N ASP A 4 10.40 8.04 -18.94
CA ASP A 4 9.79 9.30 -18.52
C ASP A 4 9.72 9.33 -16.97
N PRO A 5 10.47 10.22 -16.30
CA PRO A 5 10.47 10.31 -14.85
C PRO A 5 9.08 10.61 -14.28
N GLU A 6 8.27 11.37 -15.02
CA GLU A 6 6.91 11.73 -14.61
C GLU A 6 5.99 10.50 -14.67
N ALA A 7 6.10 9.69 -15.73
CA ALA A 7 5.41 8.40 -15.81
C ALA A 7 5.84 7.45 -14.69
N CYS A 8 7.13 7.38 -14.37
CA CYS A 8 7.63 6.56 -13.27
C CYS A 8 7.07 7.00 -11.92
N LEU A 9 7.05 8.32 -11.66
CA LEU A 9 6.50 8.89 -10.44
C LEU A 9 4.99 8.63 -10.32
N ARG A 10 4.23 8.84 -11.40
CA ARG A 10 2.78 8.53 -11.45
C ARG A 10 2.52 7.06 -11.14
N GLN A 11 3.29 6.14 -11.71
CA GLN A 11 3.15 4.72 -11.44
C GLN A 11 3.49 4.37 -9.99
N ALA A 12 4.53 4.98 -9.42
CA ALA A 12 4.90 4.79 -8.02
C ALA A 12 3.78 5.30 -7.08
N ASN A 13 3.26 6.50 -7.34
CA ASN A 13 2.15 7.08 -6.58
C ASN A 13 0.89 6.21 -6.66
N LEU A 14 0.55 5.72 -7.86
CA LEU A 14 -0.62 4.85 -8.03
C LEU A 14 -0.47 3.54 -7.23
N LYS A 15 0.73 2.93 -7.22
CA LYS A 15 1.02 1.75 -6.40
C LYS A 15 0.91 2.05 -4.91
N PHE A 16 1.42 3.22 -4.49
CA PHE A 16 1.33 3.65 -3.10
C PHE A 16 -0.12 3.81 -2.66
N THR A 17 -0.91 4.62 -3.38
CA THR A 17 -2.32 4.86 -3.08
C THR A 17 -3.11 3.54 -3.04
N ARG A 18 -2.90 2.64 -4.02
CA ARG A 18 -3.58 1.34 -4.05
C ARG A 18 -3.30 0.49 -2.82
N ARG A 19 -2.05 0.45 -2.35
CA ARG A 19 -1.67 -0.33 -1.16
C ARG A 19 -2.17 0.33 0.12
N PHE A 20 -2.05 1.65 0.21
CA PHE A 20 -2.52 2.40 1.37
C PHE A 20 -4.03 2.23 1.56
N SER A 21 -4.83 2.40 0.51
CA SER A 21 -6.28 2.18 0.59
C SER A 21 -6.67 0.73 0.91
N ALA A 22 -5.87 -0.25 0.52
CA ALA A 22 -6.11 -1.65 0.90
C ALA A 22 -5.77 -1.90 2.38
N MET A 23 -4.70 -1.28 2.89
CA MET A 23 -4.41 -1.31 4.33
C MET A 23 -5.51 -0.63 5.14
N GLU A 24 -6.00 0.54 4.71
CA GLU A 24 -7.09 1.25 5.40
C GLU A 24 -8.35 0.37 5.51
N LYS A 25 -8.73 -0.29 4.42
CA LYS A 25 -9.87 -1.23 4.40
C LYS A 25 -9.64 -2.42 5.34
N ALA A 26 -8.43 -2.96 5.38
CA ALA A 26 -8.10 -4.07 6.27
C ALA A 26 -8.22 -3.65 7.75
N THR A 27 -7.77 -2.45 8.09
CA THR A 27 -7.86 -1.94 9.47
C THR A 27 -9.27 -1.48 9.86
N GLU A 28 -10.03 -0.93 8.90
CA GLU A 28 -11.42 -0.51 9.10
C GLU A 28 -12.32 -1.72 9.42
N ALA A 29 -12.05 -2.88 8.82
CA ALA A 29 -12.74 -4.13 9.16
C ALA A 29 -12.53 -4.57 10.62
N GLU A 30 -11.44 -4.13 11.25
CA GLU A 30 -11.14 -4.37 12.66
C GLU A 30 -11.56 -3.21 13.58
N GLY A 31 -12.18 -2.15 13.03
CA GLY A 31 -12.54 -0.94 13.78
C GLY A 31 -11.34 -0.12 14.26
N LYS A 32 -10.17 -0.28 13.63
CA LYS A 32 -8.93 0.43 13.97
C LYS A 32 -8.52 1.37 12.85
N THR A 33 -7.74 2.40 13.17
CA THR A 33 -7.13 3.28 12.17
C THR A 33 -5.64 2.99 12.04
N LEU A 34 -5.10 3.10 10.82
CA LEU A 34 -3.65 2.93 10.58
C LEU A 34 -2.79 3.92 11.36
N VAL A 35 -3.30 5.13 11.61
CA VAL A 35 -2.55 6.23 12.24
C VAL A 35 -2.29 5.96 13.72
N GLU A 36 -3.14 5.14 14.35
CA GLU A 36 -3.01 4.73 15.75
C GLU A 36 -2.16 3.48 15.93
N MET A 37 -1.72 2.86 14.82
CA MET A 37 -0.92 1.64 14.87
C MET A 37 0.58 1.93 15.00
N PRO A 38 1.33 1.08 15.71
CA PRO A 38 2.79 1.12 15.68
C PRO A 38 3.33 0.94 14.26
N LEU A 39 4.49 1.55 13.99
CA LEU A 39 5.13 1.50 12.67
C LEU A 39 5.40 0.06 12.22
N GLU A 40 5.75 -0.82 13.16
CA GLU A 40 6.00 -2.24 12.90
C GLU A 40 4.75 -2.96 12.41
N VAL A 41 3.58 -2.59 12.93
CA VAL A 41 2.29 -3.15 12.51
C VAL A 41 1.91 -2.61 11.14
N MET A 42 2.10 -1.32 10.90
CA MET A 42 1.88 -0.70 9.58
C MET A 42 2.77 -1.34 8.50
N GLU A 43 4.04 -1.61 8.81
CA GLU A 43 4.97 -2.27 7.90
C GLU A 43 4.56 -3.72 7.61
N ALA A 44 4.14 -4.47 8.63
CA ALA A 44 3.64 -5.83 8.45
C ALA A 44 2.40 -5.88 7.54
N LEU A 45 1.44 -4.96 7.76
CA LEU A 45 0.25 -4.81 6.91
C LEU A 45 0.63 -4.42 5.48
N TRP A 46 1.59 -3.50 5.31
CA TRP A 46 2.07 -3.11 3.99
C TRP A 46 2.68 -4.28 3.22
N GLN A 47 3.50 -5.10 3.87
CA GLN A 47 4.07 -6.30 3.22
C GLN A 47 3.00 -7.33 2.88
N ALA A 48 2.00 -7.53 3.74
CA ALA A 48 0.87 -8.42 3.48
C ALA A 48 0.09 -7.99 2.23
N VAL A 49 -0.34 -6.71 2.19
CA VAL A 49 -1.08 -6.14 1.04
C VAL A 49 -0.23 -6.16 -0.24
N LYS A 50 1.07 -5.85 -0.13
CA LYS A 50 1.99 -5.90 -1.27
C LYS A 50 2.12 -7.33 -1.83
N LYS A 51 2.13 -8.36 -0.98
CA LYS A 51 2.17 -9.76 -1.39
C LYS A 51 0.86 -10.20 -2.04
N GLU A 52 -0.27 -9.80 -1.48
CA GLU A 52 -1.60 -10.08 -2.06
C GLU A 52 -1.76 -9.46 -3.46
N GLN A 53 -1.32 -8.20 -3.64
CA GLN A 53 -1.31 -7.55 -4.95
C GLN A 53 -0.37 -8.22 -5.98
N GLN A 54 0.69 -8.89 -5.53
CA GLN A 54 1.60 -9.62 -6.42
C GLN A 54 1.06 -11.00 -6.80
N ASN A 55 0.36 -11.66 -5.86
CA ASN A 55 -0.25 -12.97 -6.09
C ASN A 55 -1.56 -12.91 -6.88
N GLY A 56 -2.25 -11.77 -6.89
CA GLY A 56 -3.48 -11.54 -7.67
C GLY A 56 -3.26 -11.12 -9.13
N ARG A 57 -2.09 -11.40 -9.72
CA ARG A 57 -1.75 -11.06 -11.11
C ARG A 57 -1.80 -12.27 -12.04
#